data_AF-A0A946DUX9-F1
#
_entry.id   AF-A0A946DUX9-F1
#
_cell.length_a   1.000
_cell.length_b   1.000
_cell.length_c   1.000
_cell.angle_alpha   90.00
_cell.angle_beta   90.00
_cell.angle_gamma   90.00
#
_symmetry.space_group_name_H-M   'P 1'
#
loop_
_entity.id
_entity.type
_entity.pdbx_description
1 polymer ?
#
loop_
_entity_poly.entity_id
_entity_poly.type
_entity_poly.pdbx_seq_one_letter_code
_entity_poly.pdbx_strand_id
1 'polypeptide(L)'
;MFTIDRVVTARFSAIAVLIVMSIGFVADQSAAQEKKPEFLGLLGCVGCHDGPNVLYKRAGIESFVELTEALDWVARDRHSQACNHIDPAQSKLAEQIYKRLNIPVADWTSQRQCLSCHANWLPQQTDLPPNYMEGVGCESCHGPSSMWDPGHRSVKWRTTKPADKMKLGMIPVRHPVARSEQCFSCHIGNAKEQKVVTHAMYAAGHPPLPNVEIESFVRKMPRHWRSLPEKGDFQHREEFVKLHYGSADAEKDLPQTKAVVIGGVVALRCYLQLLGAQETEESQGGLRWPELAMYDCSGCHHDLKSPSWRQLRSDFGRGRPRMLEWPILIAEHVSLPLLNDDAATKKFKTHMADLRILLARRPFGPPGAGKGSLAAEAQQFANWLKTIEQQLAGKSYNRETASQALANVVSANKAELWDYYTARQLADAYRTIQLEVQTGYPEFTEVGATPQTKAEGYLKQLNEWNCGPAAERSQQIDKQLTDQLLQKPLSLLLLTDFVCNKEPELTPAAMNEKIWLNRTQMLENATKYDARWFQQRFGQLTSGSPSK
;
A
#
# COMPACT_ATOMS: atom_id res chain seq x y z
N MET A 1 -51.12 46.24 -63.19
CA MET A 1 -51.02 47.54 -62.48
C MET A 1 -49.54 47.85 -62.41
N PHE A 2 -48.95 48.57 -63.39
CA PHE A 2 -48.83 50.05 -63.40
C PHE A 2 -48.44 50.56 -62.00
N THR A 3 -47.35 51.25 -61.71
CA THR A 3 -46.45 52.15 -62.47
C THR A 3 -45.35 52.53 -61.45
N ILE A 4 -44.05 52.57 -61.78
CA ILE A 4 -43.31 53.77 -62.24
C ILE A 4 -43.47 54.94 -61.25
N ASP A 5 -42.45 55.35 -60.49
CA ASP A 5 -41.48 56.43 -60.78
C ASP A 5 -40.69 56.68 -59.47
N ARG A 6 -39.48 57.24 -59.35
CA ARG A 6 -38.68 58.12 -60.21
C ARG A 6 -37.25 58.21 -59.63
N VAL A 7 -36.26 58.17 -60.51
CA VAL A 7 -35.16 59.16 -60.69
C VAL A 7 -34.57 59.80 -59.43
N VAL A 8 -33.25 59.61 -59.21
CA VAL A 8 -32.19 60.61 -59.44
C VAL A 8 -30.84 59.89 -59.33
N THR A 9 -30.13 59.83 -60.46
CA THR A 9 -28.72 59.47 -60.57
C THR A 9 -27.86 60.68 -60.25
N ALA A 10 -26.99 60.57 -59.24
CA ALA A 10 -25.80 61.42 -59.09
C ALA A 10 -24.57 60.54 -58.82
N ARG A 11 -23.48 60.92 -59.47
CA ARG A 11 -22.28 60.12 -59.77
C ARG A 11 -21.29 60.02 -58.61
N PHE A 12 -20.80 58.80 -58.43
CA PHE A 12 -19.44 58.32 -58.13
C PHE A 12 -18.53 59.11 -57.17
N SER A 13 -18.15 58.42 -56.07
CA SER A 13 -16.77 58.39 -55.58
C SER A 13 -16.50 57.03 -54.94
N ALA A 14 -15.38 56.43 -55.34
CA ALA A 14 -15.05 55.02 -55.22
C ALA A 14 -14.52 54.64 -53.83
N ILE A 15 -14.96 53.49 -53.31
CA ILE A 15 -14.16 52.65 -52.41
C ILE A 15 -14.32 51.21 -52.89
N ALA A 16 -13.20 50.64 -53.36
CA ALA A 16 -13.11 49.24 -53.76
C ALA A 16 -13.17 48.35 -52.51
N VAL A 17 -14.23 47.55 -52.38
CA VAL A 17 -14.28 46.46 -51.40
C VAL A 17 -13.93 45.17 -52.14
N LEU A 18 -12.69 44.71 -51.92
CA LEU A 18 -12.21 43.38 -52.28
C LEU A 18 -12.97 42.34 -51.44
N ILE A 19 -13.95 41.67 -52.03
CA ILE A 19 -14.56 40.47 -51.45
C ILE A 19 -13.61 39.30 -51.74
N VAL A 20 -12.77 38.95 -50.77
CA VAL A 20 -12.05 37.69 -50.76
C VAL A 20 -13.04 36.60 -50.36
N MET A 21 -13.45 35.77 -51.32
CA MET A 21 -14.13 34.50 -51.04
C MET A 21 -13.14 33.52 -50.43
N SER A 22 -13.06 33.52 -49.10
CA SER A 22 -12.36 32.48 -48.34
C SER A 22 -13.17 31.19 -48.40
N ILE A 23 -12.71 30.22 -49.19
CA ILE A 23 -13.16 28.83 -49.08
C ILE A 23 -12.66 28.33 -47.71
N GLY A 24 -13.53 28.38 -46.71
CA GLY A 24 -13.28 27.81 -45.40
C GLY A 24 -13.23 26.28 -45.52
N PHE A 25 -12.04 25.71 -45.56
CA PHE A 25 -11.84 24.35 -45.08
C PHE A 25 -12.27 24.33 -43.62
N VAL A 26 -13.47 23.80 -43.36
CA VAL A 26 -13.84 23.38 -42.01
C VAL A 26 -12.96 22.18 -41.69
N ALA A 27 -11.79 22.45 -41.11
CA ALA A 27 -11.03 21.41 -40.44
C ALA A 27 -11.94 20.89 -39.33
N ASP A 28 -12.41 19.65 -39.48
CA ASP A 28 -13.09 18.91 -38.44
C ASP A 28 -12.12 18.73 -37.27
N GLN A 29 -12.08 19.72 -36.38
CA GLN A 29 -11.45 19.63 -35.08
C GLN A 29 -12.40 18.85 -34.16
N SER A 30 -12.69 17.58 -34.50
CA SER A 30 -12.94 16.63 -33.45
C SER A 30 -11.64 16.54 -32.66
N ALA A 31 -11.53 17.29 -31.56
CA ALA A 31 -10.47 17.10 -30.60
C ALA A 31 -10.44 15.60 -30.30
N ALA A 32 -9.38 14.92 -30.74
CA ALA A 32 -9.22 13.50 -30.47
C ALA A 32 -9.34 13.32 -28.97
N GLN A 33 -10.45 12.73 -28.52
CA GLN A 33 -10.71 12.54 -27.11
C GLN A 33 -9.56 11.66 -26.59
N GLU A 34 -8.71 12.24 -25.75
CA GLU A 34 -7.52 11.56 -25.26
C GLU A 34 -7.96 10.26 -24.58
N LYS A 35 -7.60 9.13 -25.19
CA LYS A 35 -8.04 7.82 -24.72
C LYS A 35 -7.49 7.61 -23.31
N LYS A 36 -8.37 7.37 -22.35
CA LYS A 36 -7.97 7.11 -20.96
C LYS A 36 -7.52 5.66 -20.79
N PRO A 37 -6.56 5.36 -19.90
CA PRO A 37 -6.23 3.99 -19.53
C PRO A 37 -7.44 3.26 -18.92
N GLU A 38 -7.61 1.99 -19.28
CA GLU A 38 -8.72 1.13 -18.91
C GLU A 38 -8.20 -0.20 -18.35
N PHE A 39 -8.97 -0.80 -17.45
CA PHE A 39 -8.71 -2.13 -16.90
C PHE A 39 -9.14 -3.19 -17.92
N LEU A 40 -8.25 -4.11 -18.26
CA LEU A 40 -8.50 -5.21 -19.21
C LEU A 40 -8.76 -6.57 -18.53
N GLY A 41 -8.39 -6.68 -17.26
CA GLY A 41 -8.45 -7.94 -16.49
C GLY A 41 -7.25 -8.85 -16.70
N LEU A 42 -7.30 -9.99 -16.00
CA LEU A 42 -6.19 -10.95 -15.83
C LEU A 42 -5.77 -11.64 -17.14
N LEU A 43 -6.69 -11.84 -18.09
CA LEU A 43 -6.44 -12.63 -19.30
C LEU A 43 -5.26 -12.10 -20.12
N GLY A 44 -5.10 -10.78 -20.21
CA GLY A 44 -3.96 -10.16 -20.91
C GLY A 44 -2.62 -10.48 -20.25
N CYS A 45 -2.59 -10.57 -18.92
CA CYS A 45 -1.39 -10.90 -18.15
C CYS A 45 -1.05 -12.39 -18.26
N VAL A 46 -2.06 -13.28 -18.12
CA VAL A 46 -1.87 -14.74 -18.15
C VAL A 46 -1.22 -15.20 -19.44
N GLY A 47 -1.55 -14.59 -20.59
CA GLY A 47 -0.96 -15.00 -21.87
C GLY A 47 0.56 -14.81 -22.00
N CYS A 48 1.21 -14.10 -21.07
CA CYS A 48 2.67 -13.99 -20.99
C CYS A 48 3.28 -14.42 -19.64
N HIS A 49 2.47 -14.45 -18.57
CA HIS A 49 2.90 -14.69 -17.19
C HIS A 49 2.39 -16.04 -16.63
N ASP A 50 2.15 -17.01 -17.52
CA ASP A 50 1.80 -18.40 -17.21
C ASP A 50 3.01 -19.35 -17.20
N GLY A 51 4.15 -18.93 -17.74
CA GLY A 51 5.43 -19.62 -17.56
C GLY A 51 6.51 -19.18 -18.55
N PRO A 52 7.78 -19.52 -18.27
CA PRO A 52 8.87 -19.35 -19.21
C PRO A 52 8.66 -20.19 -20.48
N ASN A 53 9.15 -19.70 -21.63
CA ASN A 53 9.09 -20.43 -22.89
C ASN A 53 10.34 -20.16 -23.77
N VAL A 54 10.54 -20.96 -24.82
CA VAL A 54 11.76 -20.89 -25.64
C VAL A 54 12.00 -19.52 -26.29
N LEU A 55 10.94 -18.75 -26.59
CA LEU A 55 11.06 -17.42 -27.18
C LEU A 55 11.48 -16.40 -26.14
N TYR A 56 10.88 -16.42 -24.95
CA TYR A 56 11.27 -15.57 -23.82
C TYR A 56 12.68 -15.85 -23.36
N LYS A 57 13.04 -17.15 -23.34
CA LYS A 57 14.38 -17.65 -23.09
C LYS A 57 15.39 -17.03 -24.07
N ARG A 58 15.14 -17.14 -25.39
CA ARG A 58 16.00 -16.54 -26.44
C ARG A 58 16.08 -15.02 -26.39
N ALA A 59 15.00 -14.36 -25.97
CA ALA A 59 14.93 -12.90 -25.83
C ALA A 59 15.55 -12.36 -24.53
N GLY A 60 16.07 -13.24 -23.65
CA GLY A 60 16.69 -12.85 -22.38
C GLY A 60 15.72 -12.31 -21.32
N ILE A 61 14.41 -12.52 -21.48
CA ILE A 61 13.38 -11.95 -20.60
C ILE A 61 13.41 -12.58 -19.19
N GLU A 62 13.70 -13.88 -19.12
CA GLU A 62 13.79 -14.68 -17.89
C GLU A 62 14.88 -14.19 -16.92
N SER A 63 15.86 -13.42 -17.42
CA SER A 63 16.87 -12.79 -16.54
C SER A 63 16.26 -11.78 -15.56
N PHE A 64 15.13 -11.17 -15.92
CA PHE A 64 14.52 -10.11 -15.14
C PHE A 64 13.18 -10.49 -14.48
N VAL A 65 12.36 -11.31 -15.16
CA VAL A 65 10.98 -11.68 -14.79
C VAL A 65 10.88 -13.19 -14.73
N GLU A 66 10.18 -13.74 -13.76
CA GLU A 66 10.04 -15.20 -13.62
C GLU A 66 9.04 -15.78 -14.62
N LEU A 67 8.09 -14.95 -15.07
CA LEU A 67 7.00 -15.30 -15.99
C LEU A 67 6.00 -16.29 -15.38
N THR A 68 6.05 -16.51 -14.08
CA THR A 68 5.10 -17.36 -13.32
C THR A 68 4.11 -16.54 -12.50
N GLU A 69 4.18 -15.21 -12.60
CA GLU A 69 3.50 -14.29 -11.69
C GLU A 69 1.98 -14.51 -11.65
N ALA A 70 1.35 -14.82 -12.79
CA ALA A 70 -0.09 -15.05 -12.84
C ALA A 70 -0.49 -16.38 -12.20
N LEU A 71 0.28 -17.46 -12.43
CA LEU A 71 0.03 -18.75 -11.79
C LEU A 71 0.19 -18.67 -10.28
N ASP A 72 1.26 -18.01 -9.83
CA ASP A 72 1.54 -17.80 -8.42
C ASP A 72 0.41 -17.00 -7.75
N TRP A 73 -0.07 -15.96 -8.40
CA TRP A 73 -1.18 -15.15 -7.91
C TRP A 73 -2.48 -15.96 -7.82
N VAL A 74 -2.90 -16.67 -8.87
CA VAL A 74 -4.14 -17.45 -8.88
C VAL A 74 -4.11 -18.54 -7.80
N ALA A 75 -2.98 -19.24 -7.65
CA ALA A 75 -2.90 -20.40 -6.80
C ALA A 75 -2.70 -20.06 -5.32
N ARG A 76 -1.95 -18.99 -5.01
CA ARG A 76 -1.41 -18.76 -3.65
C ARG A 76 -1.71 -17.37 -3.09
N ASP A 77 -2.08 -16.39 -3.92
CA ASP A 77 -2.36 -15.04 -3.43
C ASP A 77 -3.79 -14.92 -2.91
N ARG A 78 -3.94 -14.42 -1.69
CA ARG A 78 -5.25 -14.19 -1.05
C ARG A 78 -6.06 -13.10 -1.75
N HIS A 79 -5.40 -12.21 -2.48
CA HIS A 79 -6.05 -11.19 -3.30
C HIS A 79 -6.94 -11.80 -4.40
N SER A 80 -6.56 -12.96 -4.96
CA SER A 80 -7.38 -13.70 -5.92
C SER A 80 -8.71 -14.22 -5.32
N GLN A 81 -8.75 -14.40 -4.00
CA GLN A 81 -9.92 -14.89 -3.26
C GLN A 81 -10.78 -13.75 -2.70
N ALA A 82 -10.42 -12.49 -2.96
CA ALA A 82 -11.09 -11.35 -2.34
C ALA A 82 -12.59 -11.33 -2.63
N CYS A 83 -13.01 -11.56 -3.88
CA CYS A 83 -14.42 -11.58 -4.25
C CYS A 83 -15.18 -12.75 -3.59
N ASN A 84 -14.56 -13.93 -3.48
CA ASN A 84 -15.15 -15.11 -2.81
C ASN A 84 -15.51 -14.83 -1.33
N HIS A 85 -14.79 -13.92 -0.66
CA HIS A 85 -15.07 -13.58 0.73
C HIS A 85 -16.31 -12.70 0.91
N ILE A 86 -16.77 -12.02 -0.14
CA ILE A 86 -17.96 -11.17 -0.14
C ILE A 86 -19.12 -11.76 -0.96
N ASP A 87 -18.91 -12.84 -1.71
CA ASP A 87 -19.98 -13.58 -2.36
C ASP A 87 -20.78 -14.38 -1.30
N PRO A 88 -22.07 -14.08 -1.07
CA PRO A 88 -22.89 -14.80 -0.10
C PRO A 88 -23.16 -16.26 -0.48
N ALA A 89 -22.99 -16.66 -1.74
CA ALA A 89 -23.05 -18.06 -2.14
C ALA A 89 -21.82 -18.85 -1.67
N GLN A 90 -20.69 -18.18 -1.47
CA GLN A 90 -19.41 -18.78 -1.07
C GLN A 90 -19.08 -18.53 0.42
N SER A 91 -19.65 -17.50 1.03
CA SER A 91 -19.29 -17.01 2.36
C SER A 91 -20.51 -16.80 3.25
N LYS A 92 -20.71 -17.71 4.21
CA LYS A 92 -21.74 -17.57 5.27
C LYS A 92 -21.56 -16.27 6.07
N LEU A 93 -20.31 -15.81 6.25
CA LEU A 93 -20.04 -14.56 6.93
C LEU A 93 -20.52 -13.36 6.10
N ALA A 94 -20.30 -13.38 4.78
CA ALA A 94 -20.80 -12.32 3.89
C ALA A 94 -22.33 -12.22 3.95
N GLU A 95 -23.03 -13.36 3.87
CA GLU A 95 -24.49 -13.42 4.00
C GLU A 95 -24.97 -12.79 5.33
N GLN A 96 -24.30 -13.08 6.44
CA GLN A 96 -24.61 -12.47 7.75
C GLN A 96 -24.35 -10.97 7.78
N ILE A 97 -23.24 -10.51 7.18
CA ILE A 97 -22.90 -9.09 7.10
C ILE A 97 -23.98 -8.35 6.31
N TYR A 98 -24.36 -8.83 5.12
CA TYR A 98 -25.42 -8.21 4.32
C TYR A 98 -26.75 -8.14 5.07
N LYS A 99 -27.15 -9.23 5.73
CA LYS A 99 -28.38 -9.25 6.56
C LYS A 99 -28.34 -8.21 7.69
N ARG A 100 -27.21 -8.08 8.41
CA ARG A 100 -27.04 -7.10 9.50
C ARG A 100 -26.96 -5.65 9.00
N LEU A 101 -26.45 -5.44 7.79
CA LEU A 101 -26.46 -4.15 7.11
C LEU A 101 -27.79 -3.84 6.42
N ASN A 102 -28.77 -4.74 6.49
CA ASN A 102 -30.06 -4.63 5.81
C ASN A 102 -29.91 -4.46 4.27
N ILE A 103 -28.93 -5.15 3.70
CA ILE A 103 -28.71 -5.23 2.25
C ILE A 103 -29.32 -6.56 1.77
N PRO A 104 -30.21 -6.57 0.76
CA PRO A 104 -30.68 -7.80 0.15
C PRO A 104 -29.50 -8.61 -0.38
N VAL A 105 -29.39 -9.87 0.03
CA VAL A 105 -28.26 -10.74 -0.32
C VAL A 105 -28.11 -10.89 -1.84
N ALA A 106 -29.22 -10.86 -2.59
CA ALA A 106 -29.23 -10.91 -4.05
C ALA A 106 -28.53 -9.70 -4.70
N ASP A 107 -28.45 -8.57 -4.00
CA ASP A 107 -27.92 -7.31 -4.53
C ASP A 107 -26.42 -7.15 -4.26
N TRP A 108 -25.72 -8.17 -3.76
CA TRP A 108 -24.31 -8.08 -3.35
C TRP A 108 -23.38 -7.56 -4.46
N THR A 109 -23.66 -7.89 -5.72
CA THR A 109 -22.91 -7.44 -6.92
C THR A 109 -23.11 -5.96 -7.25
N SER A 110 -24.08 -5.29 -6.63
CA SER A 110 -24.28 -3.85 -6.76
C SER A 110 -23.63 -3.05 -5.62
N GLN A 111 -23.04 -3.74 -4.63
CA GLN A 111 -22.50 -3.11 -3.43
C GLN A 111 -21.08 -2.61 -3.67
N ARG A 112 -20.97 -1.43 -4.30
CA ARG A 112 -19.68 -0.78 -4.58
C ARG A 112 -18.83 -0.60 -3.31
N GLN A 113 -19.45 -0.35 -2.16
CA GLN A 113 -18.75 -0.23 -0.88
C GLN A 113 -18.03 -1.52 -0.42
N CYS A 114 -18.39 -2.68 -0.97
CA CYS A 114 -17.67 -3.95 -0.76
C CYS A 114 -16.67 -4.20 -1.91
N LEU A 115 -17.12 -3.98 -3.14
CA LEU A 115 -16.37 -4.28 -4.37
C LEU A 115 -15.23 -3.28 -4.66
N SER A 116 -15.22 -2.09 -4.08
CA SER A 116 -14.12 -1.13 -4.21
C SER A 116 -12.79 -1.68 -3.68
N CYS A 117 -12.83 -2.43 -2.57
CA CYS A 117 -11.67 -3.12 -2.01
C CYS A 117 -11.52 -4.56 -2.52
N HIS A 118 -12.63 -5.26 -2.80
CA HIS A 118 -12.61 -6.69 -3.14
C HIS A 118 -12.56 -7.01 -4.63
N ALA A 119 -12.76 -6.02 -5.50
CA ALA A 119 -12.74 -6.15 -6.96
C ALA A 119 -12.17 -4.91 -7.67
N ASN A 120 -11.60 -3.96 -6.91
CA ASN A 120 -11.10 -2.68 -7.41
C ASN A 120 -12.11 -1.89 -8.26
N TRP A 121 -13.40 -1.92 -7.87
CA TRP A 121 -14.44 -1.11 -8.54
C TRP A 121 -14.29 0.36 -8.16
N LEU A 122 -13.69 1.14 -9.04
CA LEU A 122 -13.37 2.54 -8.79
C LEU A 122 -14.55 3.48 -9.10
N PRO A 123 -14.67 4.65 -8.43
CA PRO A 123 -15.84 5.51 -8.54
C PRO A 123 -16.12 6.07 -9.95
N GLN A 124 -15.09 6.20 -10.79
CA GLN A 124 -15.24 6.63 -12.18
C GLN A 124 -15.88 5.58 -13.09
N GLN A 125 -16.03 4.33 -12.64
CA GLN A 125 -16.67 3.26 -13.39
C GLN A 125 -18.16 3.19 -13.05
N THR A 126 -19.01 3.42 -14.05
CA THR A 126 -20.47 3.38 -13.92
C THR A 126 -20.96 1.96 -13.63
N ASP A 127 -20.49 1.01 -14.43
CA ASP A 127 -20.93 -0.37 -14.41
C ASP A 127 -19.99 -1.24 -13.56
N LEU A 128 -20.52 -2.39 -13.12
CA LEU A 128 -19.73 -3.42 -12.47
C LEU A 128 -18.59 -3.84 -13.40
N PRO A 129 -17.31 -3.85 -12.96
CA PRO A 129 -16.21 -4.28 -13.80
C PRO A 129 -16.46 -5.70 -14.32
N PRO A 130 -16.30 -5.98 -15.63
CA PRO A 130 -16.63 -7.28 -16.19
C PRO A 130 -15.79 -8.41 -15.58
N ASN A 131 -14.63 -8.07 -15.02
CA ASN A 131 -13.68 -8.96 -14.39
C ASN A 131 -13.73 -8.94 -12.86
N TYR A 132 -14.80 -8.43 -12.24
CA TYR A 132 -14.92 -8.31 -10.78
C TYR A 132 -14.72 -9.64 -10.01
N MET A 133 -15.02 -10.77 -10.65
CA MET A 133 -14.83 -12.12 -10.08
C MET A 133 -13.35 -12.52 -9.96
N GLU A 134 -12.43 -11.83 -10.62
CA GLU A 134 -10.98 -11.99 -10.42
C GLU A 134 -10.55 -11.52 -9.02
N GLY A 135 -11.40 -10.78 -8.31
CA GLY A 135 -11.04 -10.18 -7.04
C GLY A 135 -10.01 -9.06 -7.22
N VAL A 136 -8.98 -9.03 -6.38
CA VAL A 136 -7.90 -8.03 -6.47
C VAL A 136 -6.82 -8.54 -7.42
N GLY A 137 -7.04 -8.34 -8.73
CA GLY A 137 -6.16 -8.79 -9.82
C GLY A 137 -4.90 -7.93 -10.04
N CYS A 138 -4.09 -8.30 -11.04
CA CYS A 138 -2.80 -7.66 -11.35
C CYS A 138 -2.90 -6.14 -11.51
N GLU A 139 -3.92 -5.67 -12.24
CA GLU A 139 -4.13 -4.24 -12.50
C GLU A 139 -4.58 -3.46 -11.25
N SER A 140 -5.08 -4.15 -10.21
CA SER A 140 -5.35 -3.52 -8.91
C SER A 140 -4.09 -3.03 -8.23
N CYS A 141 -2.93 -3.59 -8.56
CA CYS A 141 -1.62 -3.13 -8.06
C CYS A 141 -0.82 -2.39 -9.13
N HIS A 142 -0.83 -2.89 -10.37
CA HIS A 142 -0.02 -2.36 -11.48
C HIS A 142 -0.69 -1.23 -12.28
N GLY A 143 -1.97 -0.95 -12.04
CA GLY A 143 -2.76 0.04 -12.75
C GLY A 143 -3.41 -0.49 -14.04
N PRO A 144 -4.34 0.28 -14.63
CA PRO A 144 -5.05 -0.09 -15.86
C PRO A 144 -4.09 -0.31 -17.03
N SER A 145 -4.13 -1.49 -17.65
CA SER A 145 -3.12 -1.95 -18.60
C SER A 145 -3.35 -1.56 -20.05
N SER A 146 -4.53 -1.07 -20.42
CA SER A 146 -4.91 -0.91 -21.83
C SER A 146 -3.95 -0.05 -22.68
N MET A 147 -3.21 0.85 -22.05
CA MET A 147 -2.25 1.72 -22.73
C MET A 147 -0.78 1.34 -22.52
N TRP A 148 -0.44 0.60 -21.45
CA TRP A 148 0.94 0.16 -21.21
C TRP A 148 1.24 -1.28 -21.63
N ASP A 149 0.23 -2.15 -21.74
CA ASP A 149 0.40 -3.55 -22.16
C ASP A 149 1.15 -3.68 -23.51
N PRO A 150 0.81 -2.93 -24.58
CA PRO A 150 1.53 -3.04 -25.85
C PRO A 150 3.04 -2.72 -25.72
N GLY A 151 3.38 -1.69 -24.96
CA GLY A 151 4.78 -1.30 -24.71
C GLY A 151 5.50 -2.27 -23.78
N HIS A 152 4.78 -2.80 -22.80
CA HIS A 152 5.28 -3.73 -21.78
C HIS A 152 5.85 -5.02 -22.36
N ARG A 153 5.26 -5.51 -23.46
CA ARG A 153 5.71 -6.72 -24.17
C ARG A 153 7.11 -6.59 -24.78
N SER A 154 7.65 -5.37 -24.90
CA SER A 154 8.99 -5.12 -25.42
C SER A 154 10.06 -5.11 -24.33
N VAL A 155 11.25 -5.64 -24.64
CA VAL A 155 12.43 -5.49 -23.76
C VAL A 155 12.80 -4.02 -23.49
N LYS A 156 12.46 -3.10 -24.42
CA LYS A 156 12.64 -1.65 -24.25
C LYS A 156 11.78 -1.07 -23.13
N TRP A 157 10.76 -1.80 -22.67
CA TRP A 157 9.99 -1.40 -21.50
C TRP A 157 10.88 -1.22 -20.27
N ARG A 158 11.94 -2.02 -20.12
CA ARG A 158 12.87 -1.91 -18.97
C ARG A 158 13.51 -0.54 -18.91
N THR A 159 13.90 0.00 -20.06
CA THR A 159 14.60 1.28 -20.21
C THR A 159 13.65 2.44 -20.52
N THR A 160 12.34 2.22 -20.46
CA THR A 160 11.36 3.30 -20.51
C THR A 160 11.29 4.02 -19.16
N LYS A 161 11.31 5.36 -19.19
CA LYS A 161 11.29 6.22 -17.99
C LYS A 161 10.05 5.95 -17.14
N PRO A 162 10.15 5.89 -15.80
CA PRO A 162 8.99 5.70 -14.92
C PRO A 162 7.84 6.67 -15.19
N ALA A 163 8.14 7.96 -15.38
CA ALA A 163 7.13 8.98 -15.64
C ALA A 163 6.32 8.71 -16.93
N ASP A 164 6.96 8.15 -17.97
CA ASP A 164 6.27 7.84 -19.22
C ASP A 164 5.39 6.59 -19.08
N LYS A 165 5.79 5.61 -18.25
CA LYS A 165 4.93 4.46 -17.89
C LYS A 165 3.69 4.91 -17.12
N MET A 166 3.86 5.86 -16.20
CA MET A 166 2.76 6.41 -15.41
C MET A 166 1.74 7.16 -16.26
N LYS A 167 2.17 7.89 -17.30
CA LYS A 167 1.25 8.52 -18.27
C LYS A 167 0.36 7.52 -18.99
N LEU A 168 0.82 6.28 -19.14
CA LEU A 168 0.06 5.17 -19.73
C LEU A 168 -0.82 4.44 -18.70
N GLY A 169 -0.93 4.93 -17.47
CA GLY A 169 -1.76 4.34 -16.41
C GLY A 169 -1.04 3.37 -15.48
N MET A 170 0.26 3.13 -15.66
CA MET A 170 1.00 2.19 -14.80
C MET A 170 1.24 2.77 -13.41
N ILE A 171 0.91 2.02 -12.36
CA ILE A 171 1.26 2.35 -10.98
C ILE A 171 2.68 1.83 -10.70
N PRO A 172 3.62 2.69 -10.27
CA PRO A 172 5.03 2.32 -10.14
C PRO A 172 5.31 1.61 -8.81
N VAL A 173 4.77 0.40 -8.61
CA VAL A 173 4.90 -0.39 -7.37
C VAL A 173 6.33 -0.80 -6.99
N ARG A 174 7.33 -0.49 -7.82
CA ARG A 174 8.75 -0.57 -7.43
C ARG A 174 9.15 0.56 -6.49
N HIS A 175 8.53 1.74 -6.62
CA HIS A 175 8.82 2.88 -5.80
C HIS A 175 8.12 2.71 -4.44
N PRO A 176 8.84 2.76 -3.31
CA PRO A 176 8.28 2.42 -1.99
C PRO A 176 7.09 3.29 -1.60
N VAL A 177 7.10 4.58 -1.96
CA VAL A 177 5.95 5.48 -1.72
C VAL A 177 4.70 5.01 -2.47
N ALA A 178 4.80 4.81 -3.79
CA ALA A 178 3.66 4.43 -4.62
C ALA A 178 3.14 3.03 -4.29
N ARG A 179 4.03 2.09 -3.97
CA ARG A 179 3.66 0.75 -3.49
C ARG A 179 2.87 0.83 -2.19
N SER A 180 3.38 1.59 -1.22
CA SER A 180 2.72 1.73 0.09
C SER A 180 1.35 2.40 -0.06
N GLU A 181 1.26 3.47 -0.86
CA GLU A 181 0.00 4.17 -1.13
C GLU A 181 -1.04 3.25 -1.80
N GLN A 182 -0.61 2.40 -2.74
CA GLN A 182 -1.49 1.43 -3.36
C GLN A 182 -2.04 0.41 -2.37
N CYS A 183 -1.18 -0.17 -1.51
CA CYS A 183 -1.61 -1.12 -0.49
C CYS A 183 -2.53 -0.47 0.54
N PHE A 184 -2.19 0.73 1.01
CA PHE A 184 -2.97 1.43 2.04
C PHE A 184 -4.29 2.00 1.52
N SER A 185 -4.46 2.14 0.20
CA SER A 185 -5.75 2.53 -0.39
C SER A 185 -6.91 1.62 0.06
N CYS A 186 -6.65 0.32 0.26
CA CYS A 186 -7.62 -0.64 0.81
C CYS A 186 -7.38 -0.93 2.30
N HIS A 187 -6.11 -1.06 2.72
CA HIS A 187 -5.76 -1.56 4.06
C HIS A 187 -5.82 -0.51 5.18
N ILE A 188 -5.82 0.78 4.83
CA ILE A 188 -6.15 1.89 5.73
C ILE A 188 -7.48 2.49 5.27
N GLY A 189 -7.59 2.71 3.96
CA GLY A 189 -8.77 3.22 3.29
C GLY A 189 -8.47 4.47 2.48
N ASN A 190 -9.30 4.72 1.47
CA ASN A 190 -9.22 5.86 0.59
C ASN A 190 -10.64 6.31 0.22
N ALA A 191 -11.07 7.44 0.78
CA ALA A 191 -12.40 8.00 0.55
C ALA A 191 -12.63 8.36 -0.93
N LYS A 192 -11.61 8.88 -1.62
CA LYS A 192 -11.68 9.27 -3.04
C LYS A 192 -11.89 8.08 -3.97
N GLU A 193 -11.43 6.90 -3.56
CA GLU A 193 -11.62 5.64 -4.27
C GLU A 193 -12.80 4.84 -3.72
N GLN A 194 -13.58 5.38 -2.77
CA GLN A 194 -14.67 4.70 -2.07
C GLN A 194 -14.24 3.37 -1.40
N LYS A 195 -12.96 3.29 -1.02
CA LYS A 195 -12.37 2.16 -0.29
C LYS A 195 -12.41 2.46 1.20
N VAL A 196 -13.58 2.36 1.81
CA VAL A 196 -13.78 2.71 3.23
C VAL A 196 -14.53 1.59 3.94
N VAL A 197 -13.95 1.12 5.05
CA VAL A 197 -14.64 0.24 5.99
C VAL A 197 -15.18 1.06 7.14
N THR A 198 -16.50 1.03 7.33
CA THR A 198 -17.20 1.82 8.37
C THR A 198 -17.38 1.01 9.65
N HIS A 199 -17.67 1.69 10.76
CA HIS A 199 -18.01 1.04 12.01
C HIS A 199 -19.28 0.19 11.88
N ALA A 200 -20.24 0.60 11.04
CA ALA A 200 -21.42 -0.22 10.74
C ALA A 200 -21.03 -1.56 10.09
N MET A 201 -20.05 -1.55 9.18
CA MET A 201 -19.52 -2.79 8.60
C MET A 201 -18.81 -3.66 9.64
N TYR A 202 -17.99 -3.06 10.52
CA TYR A 202 -17.39 -3.81 11.64
C TYR A 202 -18.44 -4.41 12.57
N ALA A 203 -19.47 -3.64 12.94
CA ALA A 203 -20.58 -4.11 13.78
C ALA A 203 -21.39 -5.23 13.10
N ALA A 204 -21.50 -5.19 11.77
CA ALA A 204 -22.11 -6.26 10.98
C ALA A 204 -21.24 -7.53 10.89
N GLY A 205 -19.97 -7.47 11.30
CA GLY A 205 -19.06 -8.61 11.33
C GLY A 205 -17.96 -8.58 10.28
N HIS A 206 -17.77 -7.46 9.58
CA HIS A 206 -16.57 -7.27 8.75
C HIS A 206 -15.32 -7.41 9.66
N PRO A 207 -14.31 -8.21 9.26
CA PRO A 207 -13.09 -8.33 10.05
C PRO A 207 -12.41 -6.97 10.24
N PRO A 208 -11.85 -6.65 11.41
CA PRO A 208 -11.06 -5.42 11.57
C PRO A 208 -9.90 -5.41 10.57
N LEU A 209 -9.66 -4.26 9.93
CA LEU A 209 -8.47 -4.11 9.09
C LEU A 209 -7.23 -4.19 10.00
N PRO A 210 -6.33 -5.17 9.79
CA PRO A 210 -5.12 -5.28 10.60
C PRO A 210 -4.18 -4.11 10.29
N ASN A 211 -3.37 -3.69 11.28
CA ASN A 211 -2.25 -2.80 11.00
C ASN A 211 -1.31 -3.44 9.97
N VAL A 212 -0.75 -2.62 9.09
CA VAL A 212 0.09 -3.06 7.99
C VAL A 212 1.50 -2.48 8.10
N GLU A 213 2.47 -3.35 8.37
CA GLU A 213 3.87 -3.12 8.01
C GLU A 213 4.08 -3.71 6.62
N ILE A 214 4.46 -2.87 5.67
CA ILE A 214 4.39 -3.16 4.23
C ILE A 214 5.14 -4.44 3.87
N GLU A 215 6.37 -4.64 4.37
CA GLU A 215 7.18 -5.80 4.00
C GLU A 215 6.69 -7.08 4.70
N SER A 216 6.21 -6.99 5.94
CA SER A 216 5.60 -8.13 6.64
C SER A 216 4.33 -8.65 5.95
N PHE A 217 3.55 -7.78 5.31
CA PHE A 217 2.35 -8.16 4.55
C PHE A 217 2.70 -8.66 3.17
N VAL A 218 3.63 -8.00 2.51
CA VAL A 218 4.21 -8.41 1.22
C VAL A 218 4.86 -9.79 1.31
N ARG A 219 5.39 -10.18 2.48
CA ARG A 219 5.87 -11.56 2.72
C ARG A 219 4.76 -12.60 2.82
N LYS A 220 3.48 -12.22 2.97
CA LYS A 220 2.32 -13.14 3.06
C LYS A 220 1.60 -13.34 1.73
N MET A 221 2.07 -12.68 0.67
CA MET A 221 1.68 -12.97 -0.70
C MET A 221 2.81 -13.75 -1.39
N PRO A 222 2.50 -14.60 -2.38
CA PRO A 222 3.52 -15.26 -3.16
C PRO A 222 4.41 -14.20 -3.80
N ARG A 223 5.68 -14.19 -3.39
CA ARG A 223 6.64 -13.21 -3.89
C ARG A 223 6.89 -13.48 -5.37
N HIS A 224 6.54 -12.51 -6.20
CA HIS A 224 6.59 -12.59 -7.66
C HIS A 224 7.41 -11.42 -8.26
N TRP A 225 8.31 -10.85 -7.46
CA TRP A 225 9.28 -9.84 -7.86
C TRP A 225 10.62 -10.07 -7.15
N ARG A 226 11.69 -9.58 -7.79
CA ARG A 226 13.05 -9.49 -7.22
C ARG A 226 13.42 -8.04 -6.94
N SER A 227 14.09 -7.79 -5.81
CA SER A 227 14.73 -6.51 -5.52
C SER A 227 15.93 -6.27 -6.43
N LEU A 228 16.48 -5.05 -6.47
CA LEU A 228 17.65 -4.77 -7.32
C LEU A 228 18.87 -5.64 -6.94
N PRO A 229 19.22 -5.80 -5.65
CA PRO A 229 20.30 -6.70 -5.24
C PRO A 229 20.09 -8.16 -5.66
N GLU A 230 18.84 -8.64 -5.74
CA GLU A 230 18.52 -10.03 -6.10
C GLU A 230 18.48 -10.32 -7.60
N LYS A 231 18.56 -9.28 -8.45
CA LYS A 231 18.41 -9.45 -9.90
C LYS A 231 19.65 -9.96 -10.62
N GLY A 232 20.82 -9.98 -9.96
CA GLY A 232 22.09 -10.32 -10.61
C GLY A 232 22.37 -9.41 -11.81
N ASP A 233 22.94 -9.97 -12.86
CA ASP A 233 23.13 -9.28 -14.16
C ASP A 233 21.96 -9.56 -15.13
N PHE A 234 21.59 -8.55 -15.91
CA PHE A 234 20.53 -8.64 -16.93
C PHE A 234 20.72 -7.61 -18.05
N GLN A 235 20.06 -7.83 -19.17
CA GLN A 235 20.19 -6.95 -20.34
C GLN A 235 19.75 -5.51 -20.03
N HIS A 236 20.60 -4.53 -20.38
CA HIS A 236 20.41 -3.09 -20.11
C HIS A 236 20.39 -2.70 -18.63
N ARG A 237 21.05 -3.47 -17.78
CA ARG A 237 21.08 -3.25 -16.33
C ARG A 237 21.58 -1.87 -15.92
N GLU A 238 22.70 -1.38 -16.45
CA GLU A 238 23.24 -0.06 -16.10
C GLU A 238 22.23 1.08 -16.39
N GLU A 239 21.66 1.06 -17.59
CA GLU A 239 20.64 2.03 -18.00
C GLU A 239 19.40 1.93 -17.10
N PHE A 240 18.95 0.70 -16.80
CA PHE A 240 17.84 0.47 -15.88
C PHE A 240 18.12 1.04 -14.48
N VAL A 241 19.29 0.78 -13.90
CA VAL A 241 19.64 1.27 -12.57
C VAL A 241 19.70 2.80 -12.54
N LYS A 242 20.35 3.40 -13.54
CA LYS A 242 20.40 4.86 -13.68
C LYS A 242 19.00 5.48 -13.79
N LEU A 243 18.11 4.88 -14.59
CA LEU A 243 16.76 5.40 -14.83
C LEU A 243 15.80 5.23 -13.64
N HIS A 244 15.87 4.10 -12.93
CA HIS A 244 14.90 3.75 -11.89
C HIS A 244 15.39 4.09 -10.47
N TYR A 245 16.70 4.21 -10.26
CA TYR A 245 17.29 4.40 -8.93
C TYR A 245 18.26 5.59 -8.86
N GLY A 246 18.66 6.17 -10.00
CA GLY A 246 19.47 7.39 -10.07
C GLY A 246 20.97 7.19 -9.89
N SER A 247 21.43 6.12 -9.23
CA SER A 247 22.85 5.80 -9.06
C SER A 247 23.11 4.29 -8.96
N ALA A 248 24.36 3.88 -9.22
CA ALA A 248 24.80 2.50 -9.03
C ALA A 248 24.88 2.08 -7.55
N ASP A 249 25.03 3.04 -6.62
CA ASP A 249 25.05 2.75 -5.18
C ASP A 249 23.70 2.20 -4.66
N ALA A 250 22.62 2.31 -5.45
CA ALA A 250 21.35 1.68 -5.16
C ALA A 250 21.42 0.14 -5.03
N GLU A 251 22.51 -0.50 -5.46
CA GLU A 251 22.78 -1.92 -5.24
C GLU A 251 23.14 -2.25 -3.79
N LYS A 252 23.67 -1.27 -3.06
CA LYS A 252 24.00 -1.39 -1.63
C LYS A 252 22.84 -0.97 -0.74
N ASP A 253 21.76 -0.45 -1.32
CA ASP A 253 20.55 -0.14 -0.58
C ASP A 253 19.92 -1.43 -0.03
N LEU A 254 19.33 -1.29 1.15
CA LEU A 254 18.52 -2.27 1.84
C LEU A 254 17.04 -1.92 1.57
N PRO A 255 16.45 -2.44 0.47
CA PRO A 255 15.13 -2.01 0.00
C PRO A 255 13.99 -2.32 0.97
N GLN A 256 14.07 -3.38 1.78
CA GLN A 256 13.03 -3.71 2.75
C GLN A 256 13.04 -2.70 3.91
N THR A 257 14.22 -2.36 4.42
CA THR A 257 14.42 -1.31 5.42
C THR A 257 13.91 0.03 4.90
N LYS A 258 14.26 0.38 3.66
CA LYS A 258 13.75 1.59 2.99
C LYS A 258 12.23 1.59 2.91
N ALA A 259 11.62 0.44 2.62
CA ALA A 259 10.18 0.29 2.56
C ALA A 259 9.50 0.40 3.94
N VAL A 260 10.07 -0.17 5.00
CA VAL A 260 9.58 -0.02 6.38
C VAL A 260 9.53 1.46 6.78
N VAL A 261 10.65 2.16 6.57
CA VAL A 261 10.81 3.58 6.94
C VAL A 261 9.82 4.47 6.17
N ILE A 262 9.74 4.31 4.85
CA ILE A 262 8.86 5.13 4.03
C ILE A 262 7.39 4.74 4.26
N GLY A 263 7.11 3.44 4.37
CA GLY A 263 5.78 2.90 4.59
C GLY A 263 5.12 3.44 5.86
N GLY A 264 5.86 3.64 6.94
CA GLY A 264 5.32 4.28 8.16
C GLY A 264 4.81 5.71 7.94
N VAL A 265 5.55 6.51 7.17
CA VAL A 265 5.15 7.90 6.85
C VAL A 265 3.94 7.92 5.91
N VAL A 266 3.95 7.06 4.89
CA VAL A 266 2.82 6.93 3.96
C VAL A 266 1.56 6.44 4.68
N ALA A 267 1.70 5.50 5.63
CA ALA A 267 0.58 5.03 6.43
C ALA A 267 -0.07 6.18 7.23
N LEU A 268 0.74 7.01 7.88
CA LEU A 268 0.25 8.19 8.60
C LEU A 268 -0.42 9.19 7.64
N ARG A 269 0.17 9.45 6.49
CA ARG A 269 -0.43 10.34 5.48
C ARG A 269 -1.79 9.81 5.02
N CYS A 270 -1.89 8.55 4.64
CA CYS A 270 -3.15 7.93 4.21
C CYS A 270 -4.20 7.95 5.33
N TYR A 271 -3.80 7.67 6.57
CA TYR A 271 -4.67 7.77 7.73
C TYR A 271 -5.22 9.19 7.93
N LEU A 272 -4.36 10.21 7.84
CA LEU A 272 -4.77 11.61 7.98
C LEU A 272 -5.69 12.07 6.86
N GLN A 273 -5.44 11.63 5.61
CA GLN A 273 -6.32 11.91 4.49
C GLN A 273 -7.72 11.33 4.74
N LEU A 274 -7.79 10.10 5.23
CA LEU A 274 -9.05 9.45 5.56
C LEU A 274 -9.75 10.11 6.78
N LEU A 275 -8.98 10.46 7.82
CA LEU A 275 -9.46 11.17 9.00
C LEU A 275 -10.04 12.55 8.65
N GLY A 276 -9.47 13.26 7.68
CA GLY A 276 -10.01 14.54 7.21
C GLY A 276 -11.23 14.39 6.29
N ALA A 277 -11.28 13.32 5.48
CA ALA A 277 -12.34 13.11 4.49
C ALA A 277 -13.74 12.89 5.11
N GLN A 278 -13.85 12.47 6.37
CA GLN A 278 -15.15 12.34 7.05
C GLN A 278 -15.88 13.67 7.24
N GLU A 279 -15.20 14.82 7.14
CA GLU A 279 -15.80 16.15 7.32
C GLU A 279 -16.03 16.92 6.01
N THR A 280 -15.70 16.33 4.86
CA THR A 280 -15.79 16.99 3.54
C THR A 280 -16.92 16.39 2.68
N GLU A 281 -17.30 17.08 1.60
CA GLU A 281 -18.23 16.54 0.60
C GLU A 281 -17.67 15.31 -0.15
N GLU A 282 -16.37 15.00 0.01
CA GLU A 282 -15.74 13.76 -0.45
C GLU A 282 -16.19 12.52 0.37
N SER A 283 -17.09 12.68 1.35
CA SER A 283 -17.76 11.66 2.18
C SER A 283 -18.69 10.69 1.42
N GLN A 284 -18.45 10.47 0.12
CA GLN A 284 -19.16 9.44 -0.63
C GLN A 284 -18.74 8.03 -0.18
N GLY A 285 -19.64 7.05 -0.29
CA GLY A 285 -19.36 5.67 0.13
C GLY A 285 -19.61 5.36 1.61
N GLY A 286 -20.34 6.22 2.34
CA GLY A 286 -20.80 5.94 3.71
C GLY A 286 -19.89 6.46 4.83
N LEU A 287 -18.74 7.06 4.50
CA LEU A 287 -17.86 7.76 5.45
C LEU A 287 -18.56 9.02 5.97
N ARG A 288 -19.07 9.04 7.20
CA ARG A 288 -19.74 10.22 7.77
C ARG A 288 -19.17 10.58 9.13
N TRP A 289 -18.97 11.87 9.39
CA TRP A 289 -18.52 12.32 10.70
C TRP A 289 -19.57 12.05 11.80
N PRO A 290 -19.18 11.52 12.98
CA PRO A 290 -17.90 10.88 13.24
C PRO A 290 -17.90 9.41 12.76
N GLU A 291 -16.92 9.03 11.95
CA GLU A 291 -16.75 7.62 11.56
C GLU A 291 -15.86 6.93 12.60
N LEU A 292 -16.47 6.09 13.43
CA LEU A 292 -15.82 5.48 14.59
C LEU A 292 -14.71 4.49 14.19
N ALA A 293 -14.75 3.93 12.98
CA ALA A 293 -13.71 3.04 12.46
C ALA A 293 -12.34 3.73 12.31
N MET A 294 -12.28 5.07 12.32
CA MET A 294 -11.05 5.85 12.20
C MET A 294 -10.30 6.03 13.54
N TYR A 295 -10.85 5.49 14.62
CA TYR A 295 -10.32 5.67 15.97
C TYR A 295 -9.92 4.33 16.59
N ASP A 296 -9.13 4.40 17.67
CA ASP A 296 -8.72 3.23 18.44
C ASP A 296 -9.95 2.53 19.02
N CYS A 297 -10.40 1.47 18.34
CA CYS A 297 -11.54 0.64 18.75
C CYS A 297 -11.37 0.11 20.17
N SER A 298 -10.12 -0.15 20.59
CA SER A 298 -9.81 -0.68 21.91
C SER A 298 -9.97 0.37 23.01
N GLY A 299 -10.09 1.66 22.66
CA GLY A 299 -10.49 2.72 23.59
C GLY A 299 -11.92 2.54 24.12
N CYS A 300 -12.80 1.88 23.36
CA CYS A 300 -14.19 1.61 23.76
C CYS A 300 -14.45 0.10 24.00
N HIS A 301 -13.86 -0.78 23.19
CA HIS A 301 -14.02 -2.23 23.27
C HIS A 301 -12.89 -2.86 24.09
N HIS A 302 -13.01 -2.80 25.41
CA HIS A 302 -12.07 -3.40 26.35
C HIS A 302 -12.77 -3.83 27.65
N ASP A 303 -12.10 -4.65 28.45
CA ASP A 303 -12.62 -5.04 29.77
C ASP A 303 -12.70 -3.85 30.73
N LEU A 304 -13.75 -3.81 31.56
CA LEU A 304 -13.98 -2.74 32.55
C LEU A 304 -13.09 -2.85 33.81
N LYS A 305 -12.03 -3.67 33.77
CA LYS A 305 -11.13 -3.90 34.91
C LYS A 305 -10.37 -2.62 35.28
N SER A 306 -10.31 -2.33 36.58
CA SER A 306 -9.51 -1.25 37.15
C SER A 306 -8.62 -1.78 38.29
N PRO A 307 -7.33 -1.42 38.35
CA PRO A 307 -6.60 -0.57 37.39
C PRO A 307 -6.33 -1.30 36.06
N SER A 308 -6.20 -0.55 34.96
CA SER A 308 -5.72 -1.06 33.67
C SER A 308 -4.78 -0.06 32.99
N TRP A 309 -3.88 -0.54 32.13
CA TRP A 309 -2.96 0.34 31.38
C TRP A 309 -3.73 1.38 30.54
N ARG A 310 -4.95 1.05 30.10
CA ARG A 310 -5.83 1.93 29.33
C ARG A 310 -6.25 3.19 30.10
N GLN A 311 -6.38 3.09 31.42
CA GLN A 311 -6.73 4.18 32.32
C GLN A 311 -5.51 5.04 32.72
N LEU A 312 -4.30 4.53 32.52
CA LEU A 312 -3.05 5.22 32.87
C LEU A 312 -2.54 6.14 31.77
N ARG A 313 -3.10 6.07 30.57
CA ARG A 313 -2.76 6.95 29.46
C ARG A 313 -3.23 8.38 29.75
N SER A 314 -2.29 9.32 29.87
CA SER A 314 -2.56 10.71 30.31
C SER A 314 -2.89 11.70 29.20
N ASP A 315 -2.67 11.34 27.94
CA ASP A 315 -2.59 12.30 26.82
C ASP A 315 -3.94 12.86 26.37
N PHE A 316 -5.04 12.19 26.73
CA PHE A 316 -6.39 12.62 26.40
C PHE A 316 -7.26 12.65 27.65
N GLY A 317 -8.06 13.71 27.80
CA GLY A 317 -9.08 13.78 28.85
C GLY A 317 -10.01 12.57 28.77
N ARG A 318 -10.57 12.14 29.91
CA ARG A 318 -11.49 10.99 29.99
C ARG A 318 -12.63 11.14 28.96
N GLY A 319 -12.97 10.05 28.28
CA GLY A 319 -14.03 10.04 27.27
C GLY A 319 -13.67 10.76 25.96
N ARG A 320 -12.39 10.85 25.62
CA ARG A 320 -11.92 11.32 24.32
C ARG A 320 -11.38 10.15 23.48
N PRO A 321 -12.01 9.84 22.34
CA PRO A 321 -11.53 8.85 21.38
C PRO A 321 -10.11 9.17 20.91
N ARG A 322 -9.29 8.14 20.73
CA ARG A 322 -7.92 8.29 20.26
C ARG A 322 -7.80 7.98 18.77
N MET A 323 -6.85 8.64 18.13
CA MET A 323 -6.40 8.26 16.79
C MET A 323 -5.78 6.87 16.81
N LEU A 324 -5.64 6.26 15.63
CA LEU A 324 -4.81 5.08 15.46
C LEU A 324 -3.34 5.46 15.72
N GLU A 325 -2.70 4.81 16.68
CA GLU A 325 -1.33 5.15 17.11
C GLU A 325 -0.25 4.51 16.21
N TRP A 326 -0.55 3.35 15.63
CA TRP A 326 0.43 2.57 14.85
C TRP A 326 1.02 3.32 13.63
N PRO A 327 0.28 4.15 12.86
CA PRO A 327 0.88 4.91 11.75
C PRO A 327 1.77 6.05 12.26
N ILE A 328 1.44 6.62 13.41
CA ILE A 328 2.17 7.76 14.01
C ILE A 328 3.54 7.30 14.47
N LEU A 329 3.61 6.14 15.13
CA LEU A 329 4.82 5.72 15.83
C LEU A 329 6.02 5.52 14.91
N ILE A 330 5.85 4.79 13.80
CA ILE A 330 6.96 4.56 12.85
C ILE A 330 7.37 5.90 12.23
N ALA A 331 6.42 6.74 11.83
CA ALA A 331 6.72 8.05 11.25
C ALA A 331 7.51 8.95 12.22
N GLU A 332 7.07 9.05 13.48
CA GLU A 332 7.66 9.92 14.50
C GLU A 332 9.01 9.41 15.01
N HIS A 333 9.08 8.14 15.39
CA HIS A 333 10.21 7.61 16.15
C HIS A 333 11.21 6.85 15.31
N VAL A 334 10.85 6.41 14.10
CA VAL A 334 11.75 5.65 13.21
C VAL A 334 12.16 6.48 12.01
N SER A 335 11.20 7.00 11.27
CA SER A 335 11.45 7.62 9.97
C SER A 335 11.98 9.04 10.06
N LEU A 336 11.34 9.91 10.85
CA LEU A 336 11.80 11.30 11.00
C LEU A 336 13.22 11.46 11.56
N PRO A 337 13.64 10.70 12.59
CA PRO A 337 15.00 10.83 13.12
C PRO A 337 16.08 10.50 12.08
N LEU A 338 15.77 9.66 11.08
CA LEU A 338 16.70 9.38 9.99
C LEU A 338 16.97 10.59 9.09
N LEU A 339 16.13 11.62 9.10
CA LEU A 339 16.41 12.87 8.37
C LEU A 339 17.51 13.69 9.03
N ASN A 340 17.74 13.53 10.35
CA ASN A 340 18.60 14.41 11.16
C ASN A 340 18.21 15.90 11.01
N ASP A 341 16.90 16.17 10.98
CA ASP A 341 16.34 17.52 10.84
C ASP A 341 15.44 17.86 12.06
N ASP A 342 15.98 18.68 12.96
CA ASP A 342 15.27 19.14 14.15
C ASP A 342 14.07 20.03 13.82
N ALA A 343 14.11 20.78 12.71
CA ALA A 343 12.99 21.60 12.28
C ALA A 343 11.84 20.73 11.78
N ALA A 344 12.14 19.66 11.03
CA ALA A 344 11.14 18.67 10.64
C ALA A 344 10.52 17.98 11.86
N THR A 345 11.34 17.58 12.84
CA THR A 345 10.89 16.97 14.10
C THR A 345 9.98 17.92 14.89
N LYS A 346 10.37 19.20 15.02
CA LYS A 346 9.54 20.22 15.68
C LYS A 346 8.22 20.43 14.96
N LYS A 347 8.26 20.50 13.62
CA LYS A 347 7.05 20.71 12.80
C LYS A 347 6.08 19.53 12.89
N PHE A 348 6.58 18.29 12.90
CA PHE A 348 5.76 17.11 13.18
C PHE A 348 5.04 17.22 14.52
N LYS A 349 5.78 17.56 15.59
CA LYS A 349 5.23 17.72 16.93
C LYS A 349 4.17 18.82 16.99
N THR A 350 4.36 19.92 16.26
CA THR A 350 3.35 20.97 16.13
C THR A 350 2.07 20.44 15.50
N HIS A 351 2.13 19.80 14.32
CA HIS A 351 0.96 19.22 13.67
C HIS A 351 0.24 18.20 14.57
N MET A 352 1.00 17.34 15.25
CA MET A 352 0.43 16.37 16.20
C MET A 352 -0.24 17.06 17.40
N ALA A 353 0.34 18.13 17.93
CA ALA A 353 -0.26 18.89 19.02
C ALA A 353 -1.56 19.59 18.57
N ASP A 354 -1.57 20.17 17.37
CA ASP A 354 -2.74 20.85 16.80
C ASP A 354 -3.90 19.85 16.57
N LEU A 355 -3.62 18.67 16.02
CA LEU A 355 -4.61 17.59 15.89
C LEU A 355 -5.15 17.14 17.25
N ARG A 356 -4.28 16.94 18.25
CA ARG A 356 -4.69 16.56 19.61
C ARG A 356 -5.61 17.63 20.22
N ILE A 357 -5.27 18.91 20.08
CA ILE A 357 -6.11 20.03 20.56
C ILE A 357 -7.47 19.99 19.87
N LEU A 358 -7.52 19.82 18.55
CA LEU A 358 -8.77 19.79 17.79
C LEU A 358 -9.68 18.62 18.21
N LEU A 359 -9.11 17.43 18.37
CA LEU A 359 -9.82 16.23 18.83
C LEU A 359 -10.28 16.33 20.30
N ALA A 360 -9.58 17.09 21.14
CA ALA A 360 -9.91 17.25 22.54
C ALA A 360 -11.08 18.22 22.80
N ARG A 361 -11.35 19.17 21.89
CA ARG A 361 -12.39 20.20 22.03
C ARG A 361 -13.77 19.64 22.37
N ARG A 362 -14.13 18.49 21.78
CA ARG A 362 -15.32 17.67 22.09
C ARG A 362 -15.08 16.24 21.62
N PRO A 363 -15.88 15.22 22.02
CA PRO A 363 -15.72 13.87 21.49
C PRO A 363 -15.65 13.87 19.95
N PHE A 364 -14.60 13.27 19.39
CA PHE A 364 -14.31 13.19 17.94
C PHE A 364 -13.98 14.54 17.25
N GLY A 365 -13.77 15.62 18.00
CA GLY A 365 -13.56 16.97 17.44
C GLY A 365 -14.85 17.63 16.92
N PRO A 366 -14.82 18.93 16.57
CA PRO A 366 -15.93 19.58 15.87
C PRO A 366 -15.89 19.30 14.36
N PRO A 367 -16.99 18.89 13.71
CA PRO A 367 -17.06 18.72 12.28
C PRO A 367 -16.95 20.09 11.61
N GLY A 368 -16.32 20.08 10.45
CA GLY A 368 -16.34 21.18 9.50
C GLY A 368 -15.12 21.12 8.59
N ALA A 369 -15.24 21.57 7.35
CA ALA A 369 -14.13 21.56 6.40
C ALA A 369 -13.33 22.88 6.35
N GLY A 370 -13.63 23.83 7.24
CA GLY A 370 -13.10 25.19 7.20
C GLY A 370 -11.69 25.35 7.80
N LYS A 371 -11.11 26.54 7.67
CA LYS A 371 -9.82 26.88 8.29
C LYS A 371 -9.87 26.62 9.81
N GLY A 372 -8.87 25.93 10.35
CA GLY A 372 -8.80 25.58 11.77
C GLY A 372 -9.70 24.41 12.20
N SER A 373 -10.21 23.63 11.24
CA SER A 373 -10.88 22.34 11.47
C SER A 373 -9.91 21.17 11.55
N LEU A 374 -10.41 20.01 11.99
CA LEU A 374 -9.68 18.75 11.97
C LEU A 374 -9.30 18.36 10.53
N ALA A 375 -10.23 18.46 9.58
CA ALA A 375 -9.95 18.16 8.17
C ALA A 375 -8.88 19.06 7.56
N ALA A 376 -8.93 20.37 7.82
CA ALA A 376 -7.92 21.31 7.31
C ALA A 376 -6.53 21.04 7.90
N GLU A 377 -6.44 20.68 9.18
CA GLU A 377 -5.17 20.33 9.82
C GLU A 377 -4.63 18.99 9.30
N ALA A 378 -5.48 17.96 9.22
CA ALA A 378 -5.11 16.66 8.69
C ALA A 378 -4.61 16.75 7.24
N GLN A 379 -5.25 17.57 6.40
CA GLN A 379 -4.83 17.80 5.01
C GLN A 379 -3.49 18.55 4.92
N GLN A 380 -3.28 19.58 5.75
CA GLN A 380 -1.99 20.30 5.80
C GLN A 380 -0.87 19.37 6.24
N PHE A 381 -1.12 18.56 7.27
CA PHE A 381 -0.14 17.62 7.77
C PHE A 381 0.18 16.52 6.75
N ALA A 382 -0.85 15.94 6.11
CA ALA A 382 -0.69 14.97 5.03
C ALA A 382 0.14 15.53 3.85
N ASN A 383 -0.10 16.79 3.46
CA ASN A 383 0.68 17.45 2.41
C ASN A 383 2.14 17.65 2.82
N TRP A 384 2.39 17.99 4.08
CA TRP A 384 3.76 18.09 4.59
C TRP A 384 4.44 16.71 4.65
N LEU A 385 3.76 15.66 5.10
CA LEU A 385 4.29 14.28 5.12
C LEU A 385 4.68 13.80 3.71
N LYS A 386 3.96 14.21 2.65
CA LYS A 386 4.37 13.94 1.27
C LYS A 386 5.76 14.49 0.93
N THR A 387 6.14 15.64 1.51
CA THR A 387 7.50 16.19 1.32
C THR A 387 8.54 15.36 2.08
N ILE A 388 8.20 14.88 3.29
CA ILE A 388 9.03 13.97 4.09
C ILE A 388 9.24 12.63 3.37
N GLU A 389 8.19 12.06 2.78
CA GLU A 389 8.27 10.84 1.97
C GLU A 389 9.25 10.97 0.80
N GLN A 390 9.23 12.11 0.10
CA GLN A 390 10.15 12.38 -1.01
C GLN A 390 11.61 12.51 -0.54
N GLN A 391 11.84 13.21 0.58
CA GLN A 391 13.18 13.32 1.18
C GLN A 391 13.70 11.94 1.58
N LEU A 392 12.90 11.14 2.29
CA LEU A 392 13.25 9.79 2.71
C LEU A 392 13.47 8.84 1.53
N ALA A 393 12.67 8.95 0.46
CA ALA A 393 12.84 8.14 -0.76
C ALA A 393 14.14 8.45 -1.49
N GLY A 394 14.61 9.70 -1.42
CA GLY A 394 15.88 10.15 -2.01
C GLY A 394 17.13 9.70 -1.24
N LYS A 395 16.99 9.20 0.00
CA LYS A 395 18.14 8.70 0.78
C LYS A 395 18.56 7.28 0.35
N SER A 396 19.85 7.00 0.49
CA SER A 396 20.39 5.64 0.45
C SER A 396 20.23 4.97 1.81
N TYR A 397 19.99 3.66 1.81
CA TYR A 397 19.74 2.86 3.00
C TYR A 397 20.78 1.75 3.10
N ASN A 398 21.97 2.08 3.55
CA ASN A 398 23.03 1.13 3.83
C ASN A 398 22.87 0.49 5.23
N ARG A 399 23.82 -0.36 5.61
CA ARG A 399 23.83 -1.04 6.92
C ARG A 399 23.86 -0.07 8.10
N GLU A 400 24.53 1.06 7.97
CA GLU A 400 24.57 2.10 9.01
C GLU A 400 23.19 2.72 9.23
N THR A 401 22.53 3.11 8.14
CA THR A 401 21.17 3.67 8.17
C THR A 401 20.16 2.64 8.71
N ALA A 402 20.28 1.38 8.30
CA ALA A 402 19.43 0.31 8.80
C ALA A 402 19.67 0.01 10.29
N SER A 403 20.91 0.06 10.75
CA SER A 403 21.24 -0.07 12.18
C SER A 403 20.67 1.09 12.99
N GLN A 404 20.72 2.31 12.46
CA GLN A 404 20.08 3.47 13.07
C GLN A 404 18.55 3.30 13.09
N ALA A 405 17.93 2.85 12.00
CA ALA A 405 16.49 2.58 11.94
C ALA A 405 16.07 1.50 12.95
N LEU A 406 16.86 0.43 13.09
CA LEU A 406 16.61 -0.63 14.07
C LEU A 406 16.73 -0.11 15.50
N ALA A 407 17.77 0.69 15.80
CA ALA A 407 17.94 1.32 17.10
C ALA A 407 16.76 2.25 17.43
N ASN A 408 16.30 3.01 16.43
CA ASN A 408 15.13 3.85 16.55
C ASN A 408 13.86 3.02 16.86
N VAL A 409 13.63 1.91 16.15
CA VAL A 409 12.51 0.97 16.40
C VAL A 409 12.53 0.46 17.84
N VAL A 410 13.68 -0.02 18.32
CA VAL A 410 13.82 -0.48 19.71
C VAL A 410 13.55 0.66 20.69
N SER A 411 14.09 1.85 20.44
CA SER A 411 13.95 3.02 21.31
C SER A 411 12.54 3.61 21.33
N ALA A 412 11.73 3.37 20.29
CA ALA A 412 10.34 3.80 20.21
C ALA A 412 9.49 3.19 21.34
N ASN A 413 9.96 2.14 22.00
CA ASN A 413 9.29 1.59 23.20
C ASN A 413 9.16 2.58 24.36
N LYS A 414 10.03 3.59 24.41
CA LYS A 414 10.01 4.65 25.42
C LYS A 414 8.90 5.66 25.16
N ALA A 415 8.42 5.77 23.93
CA ALA A 415 7.23 6.51 23.60
C ALA A 415 6.05 5.66 24.03
N GLU A 416 5.66 5.77 25.31
CA GLU A 416 4.33 5.46 25.83
C GLU A 416 3.52 4.50 24.91
N LEU A 417 3.99 3.25 24.82
CA LEU A 417 3.48 2.24 23.91
C LEU A 417 2.38 1.48 24.60
N TRP A 418 1.30 1.33 23.89
CA TRP A 418 0.08 1.51 24.61
C TRP A 418 -0.95 0.56 24.03
N ASP A 419 -1.05 0.35 22.71
CA ASP A 419 -1.99 -0.61 22.11
C ASP A 419 -1.29 -1.79 21.39
N TYR A 420 -2.07 -2.84 21.17
CA TYR A 420 -1.64 -4.09 20.54
C TYR A 420 -1.18 -3.91 19.08
N TYR A 421 -1.86 -3.07 18.30
CA TYR A 421 -1.54 -2.86 16.89
C TYR A 421 -0.22 -2.12 16.71
N THR A 422 0.04 -1.13 17.56
CA THR A 422 1.32 -0.42 17.61
C THR A 422 2.47 -1.35 18.02
N ALA A 423 2.26 -2.20 19.04
CA ALA A 423 3.25 -3.21 19.43
C ALA A 423 3.56 -4.19 18.30
N ARG A 424 2.53 -4.63 17.57
CA ARG A 424 2.70 -5.49 16.39
C ARG A 424 3.46 -4.78 15.28
N GLN A 425 3.14 -3.52 14.99
CA GLN A 425 3.85 -2.74 13.98
C GLN A 425 5.35 -2.64 14.26
N LEU A 426 5.74 -2.43 15.52
CA LEU A 426 7.14 -2.40 15.93
C LEU A 426 7.82 -3.76 15.83
N ALA A 427 7.15 -4.84 16.24
CA ALA A 427 7.68 -6.18 16.11
C ALA A 427 7.91 -6.55 14.62
N ASP A 428 6.94 -6.24 13.76
CA ASP A 428 7.03 -6.46 12.31
C ASP A 428 8.18 -5.61 11.71
N ALA A 429 8.31 -4.34 12.09
CA ALA A 429 9.39 -3.45 11.63
C ALA A 429 10.77 -3.92 12.11
N TYR A 430 10.91 -4.27 13.41
CA TYR A 430 12.15 -4.82 13.97
C TYR A 430 12.56 -6.07 13.20
N ARG A 431 11.63 -7.00 13.02
CA ARG A 431 11.87 -8.26 12.33
C ARG A 431 12.36 -8.04 10.89
N THR A 432 11.66 -7.20 10.13
CA THR A 432 12.01 -6.93 8.73
C THR A 432 13.41 -6.31 8.62
N ILE A 433 13.70 -5.26 9.40
CA ILE A 433 15.01 -4.58 9.37
C ILE A 433 16.12 -5.52 9.85
N GLN A 434 15.90 -6.21 10.97
CA GLN A 434 16.88 -7.12 11.56
C GLN A 434 17.20 -8.28 10.61
N LEU A 435 16.19 -8.84 9.93
CA LEU A 435 16.38 -9.89 8.93
C LEU A 435 17.27 -9.40 7.81
N GLU A 436 16.91 -8.29 7.17
CA GLU A 436 17.65 -7.77 6.02
C GLU A 436 19.09 -7.39 6.36
N VAL A 437 19.32 -6.79 7.54
CA VAL A 437 20.67 -6.45 8.03
C VAL A 437 21.53 -7.70 8.25
N GLN A 438 20.95 -8.77 8.78
CA GLN A 438 21.69 -9.97 9.18
C GLN A 438 21.87 -10.98 8.05
N THR A 439 20.92 -11.09 7.13
CA THR A 439 21.06 -11.97 5.96
C THR A 439 21.90 -11.33 4.87
N GLY A 440 21.84 -10.00 4.73
CA GLY A 440 22.35 -9.31 3.54
C GLY A 440 21.66 -9.81 2.27
N TYR A 441 22.34 -9.67 1.14
CA TYR A 441 21.96 -10.25 -0.16
C TYR A 441 23.12 -11.12 -0.66
N PRO A 442 22.85 -12.20 -1.43
CA PRO A 442 23.89 -13.11 -1.89
C PRO A 442 24.85 -12.40 -2.86
N GLU A 443 26.14 -12.62 -2.70
CA GLU A 443 27.12 -12.29 -3.73
C GLU A 443 27.03 -13.34 -4.85
N PHE A 444 26.50 -12.94 -6.00
CA PHE A 444 26.36 -13.84 -7.13
C PHE A 444 27.70 -14.06 -7.82
N THR A 445 28.13 -15.30 -7.92
CA THR A 445 29.26 -15.68 -8.77
C THR A 445 28.79 -15.81 -10.22
N GLU A 446 29.55 -15.28 -11.19
CA GLU A 446 29.25 -15.50 -12.60
C GLU A 446 29.37 -17.00 -12.92
N VAL A 447 28.24 -17.64 -13.22
CA VAL A 447 28.20 -19.06 -13.60
C VAL A 447 27.65 -19.19 -15.01
N GLY A 448 28.44 -19.67 -15.97
CA GLY A 448 27.98 -19.96 -17.33
C GLY A 448 28.59 -19.08 -18.43
N ALA A 449 28.68 -19.63 -19.64
CA ALA A 449 29.38 -19.00 -20.78
C ALA A 449 28.52 -18.04 -21.62
N THR A 450 27.20 -18.13 -21.46
CA THR A 450 26.23 -17.30 -22.20
C THR A 450 25.35 -16.51 -21.21
N PRO A 451 24.76 -15.36 -21.62
CA PRO A 451 23.83 -14.60 -20.78
C PRO A 451 22.69 -15.45 -20.20
N GLN A 452 22.25 -16.44 -20.98
CA GLN A 452 21.25 -17.44 -20.61
C GLN A 452 21.69 -18.27 -19.40
N THR A 453 22.84 -18.94 -19.53
CA THR A 453 23.38 -19.82 -18.49
C THR A 453 23.77 -19.04 -17.23
N LYS A 454 24.15 -17.76 -17.39
CA LYS A 454 24.37 -16.82 -16.28
C LYS A 454 23.08 -16.56 -15.50
N ALA A 455 22.00 -16.21 -16.19
CA ALA A 455 20.70 -15.98 -15.55
C ALA A 455 20.18 -17.22 -14.79
N GLU A 456 20.27 -18.41 -15.39
CA GLU A 456 19.89 -19.68 -14.74
C GLU A 456 20.75 -19.95 -13.50
N GLY A 457 22.07 -19.76 -13.62
CA GLY A 457 23.00 -19.89 -12.50
C GLY A 457 22.71 -18.94 -11.35
N TYR A 458 22.31 -17.70 -11.64
CA TYR A 458 21.89 -16.73 -10.63
C TYR A 458 20.58 -17.10 -9.95
N LEU A 459 19.56 -17.51 -10.73
CA LEU A 459 18.28 -17.95 -10.16
C LEU A 459 18.46 -19.14 -9.23
N LYS A 460 19.34 -20.09 -9.59
CA LYS A 460 19.69 -21.22 -8.73
C LYS A 460 20.36 -20.75 -7.43
N GLN A 461 21.38 -19.88 -7.51
CA GLN A 461 22.06 -19.31 -6.34
C GLN A 461 21.09 -18.54 -5.43
N LEU A 462 20.18 -17.76 -6.03
CA LEU A 462 19.17 -17.01 -5.27
C LEU A 462 18.21 -17.96 -4.55
N ASN A 463 17.75 -19.02 -5.21
CA ASN A 463 16.87 -20.01 -4.59
C ASN A 463 17.58 -20.80 -3.47
N GLU A 464 18.85 -21.16 -3.65
CA GLU A 464 19.68 -21.78 -2.61
C GLU A 464 19.87 -20.85 -1.41
N TRP A 465 20.12 -19.56 -1.65
CA TRP A 465 20.22 -18.56 -0.59
C TRP A 465 18.90 -18.37 0.16
N ASN A 466 17.77 -18.24 -0.56
CA ASN A 466 16.43 -18.11 0.01
C ASN A 466 16.08 -19.32 0.89
N CYS A 467 16.29 -20.53 0.39
CA CYS A 467 15.92 -21.76 1.10
C CYS A 467 16.97 -22.28 2.10
N GLY A 468 18.15 -21.64 2.17
CA GLY A 468 19.21 -21.94 3.13
C GLY A 468 19.44 -20.77 4.10
N PRO A 469 20.54 -19.99 3.95
CA PRO A 469 20.91 -18.95 4.90
C PRO A 469 19.81 -17.96 5.27
N ALA A 470 19.02 -17.49 4.30
CA ALA A 470 17.96 -16.52 4.57
C ALA A 470 16.81 -17.13 5.40
N ALA A 471 16.37 -18.35 5.04
CA ALA A 471 15.34 -19.06 5.78
C ALA A 471 15.80 -19.42 7.20
N GLU A 472 17.03 -19.91 7.37
CA GLU A 472 17.60 -20.22 8.68
C GLU A 472 17.66 -18.97 9.57
N ARG A 473 18.10 -17.83 9.02
CA ARG A 473 18.17 -16.58 9.79
C ARG A 473 16.79 -16.08 10.19
N SER A 474 15.82 -16.19 9.28
CA SER A 474 14.45 -15.79 9.57
C SER A 474 13.83 -16.64 10.69
N GLN A 475 14.05 -17.96 10.66
CA GLN A 475 13.66 -18.85 11.77
C GLN A 475 14.34 -18.49 13.10
N GLN A 476 15.62 -18.11 13.08
CA GLN A 476 16.33 -17.67 14.29
C GLN A 476 15.75 -16.38 14.87
N ILE A 477 15.45 -15.39 14.02
CA ILE A 477 14.83 -14.13 14.45
C ILE A 477 13.41 -14.37 14.96
N ASP A 478 12.62 -15.20 14.28
CA ASP A 478 11.29 -15.58 14.73
C ASP A 478 11.32 -16.28 16.07
N LYS A 479 12.27 -17.20 16.27
CA LYS A 479 12.49 -17.85 17.55
C LYS A 479 12.88 -16.84 18.62
N GLN A 480 13.80 -15.92 18.34
CA GLN A 480 14.20 -14.88 19.29
C GLN A 480 13.02 -14.00 19.70
N LEU A 481 12.26 -13.50 18.72
CA LEU A 481 11.07 -12.69 18.96
C LEU A 481 10.02 -13.48 19.73
N THR A 482 9.80 -14.73 19.37
CA THR A 482 8.92 -15.64 20.11
C THR A 482 9.40 -15.73 21.56
N ASP A 483 10.62 -16.23 21.80
CA ASP A 483 11.20 -16.48 23.12
C ASP A 483 11.17 -15.24 24.04
N GLN A 484 11.40 -14.05 23.48
CA GLN A 484 11.43 -12.80 24.23
C GLN A 484 10.04 -12.15 24.41
N LEU A 485 9.09 -12.43 23.51
CA LEU A 485 7.72 -11.91 23.52
C LEU A 485 6.67 -13.02 23.83
N LEU A 486 7.08 -14.08 24.52
CA LEU A 486 6.38 -15.39 24.61
C LEU A 486 5.05 -15.44 25.38
N GLN A 487 4.50 -14.36 25.94
CA GLN A 487 3.19 -14.48 26.62
C GLN A 487 2.03 -14.34 25.62
N LYS A 488 1.05 -15.25 25.76
CA LYS A 488 -0.13 -15.46 24.90
C LYS A 488 -0.87 -14.21 24.38
N PRO A 489 -0.92 -13.05 25.05
CA PRO A 489 -1.62 -11.90 24.48
C PRO A 489 -0.94 -11.28 23.27
N LEU A 490 0.36 -11.51 23.11
CA LEU A 490 1.10 -11.09 21.94
C LEU A 490 1.61 -12.32 21.21
N SER A 491 0.76 -13.35 21.10
CA SER A 491 0.77 -14.22 19.92
C SER A 491 0.50 -13.30 18.71
N LEU A 492 1.52 -12.53 18.36
CA LEU A 492 2.01 -12.48 17.01
C LEU A 492 2.00 -13.95 16.62
N LEU A 493 0.94 -14.39 15.96
CA LEU A 493 1.19 -15.22 14.81
C LEU A 493 2.10 -14.37 13.92
N LEU A 494 3.40 -14.37 14.24
CA LEU A 494 4.48 -14.33 13.28
C LEU A 494 4.12 -15.51 12.39
N LEU A 495 3.23 -15.24 11.43
CA LEU A 495 2.74 -16.24 10.51
C LEU A 495 4.02 -16.76 9.88
N THR A 496 4.28 -18.04 10.16
CA THR A 496 5.48 -18.77 9.77
C THR A 496 5.92 -18.38 8.37
N ASP A 497 7.21 -18.12 8.25
CA ASP A 497 7.88 -17.58 7.08
C ASP A 497 7.50 -18.17 5.72
N PHE A 498 7.49 -17.30 4.71
CA PHE A 498 7.50 -17.62 3.28
C PHE A 498 8.85 -17.24 2.63
N VAL A 499 9.97 -17.42 3.34
CA VAL A 499 11.30 -17.10 2.77
C VAL A 499 11.69 -18.11 1.68
N CYS A 500 11.35 -19.38 1.90
CA CYS A 500 11.38 -20.41 0.88
C CYS A 500 9.93 -20.62 0.44
N ASN A 501 9.61 -20.44 -0.85
CA ASN A 501 8.27 -20.60 -1.46
C ASN A 501 7.64 -22.02 -1.30
N LYS A 502 8.03 -22.79 -0.28
CA LYS A 502 7.55 -24.12 0.08
C LYS A 502 6.59 -24.02 1.27
N GLU A 503 5.33 -23.71 1.03
CA GLU A 503 4.30 -24.26 1.93
C GLU A 503 4.01 -25.71 1.49
N PRO A 504 3.65 -26.62 2.41
CA PRO A 504 2.83 -27.75 2.02
C PRO A 504 1.52 -27.22 1.44
N GLU A 505 1.05 -27.76 0.32
CA GLU A 505 -0.25 -27.41 -0.27
C GLU A 505 -1.36 -27.58 0.78
N LEU A 506 -1.74 -26.50 1.46
CA LEU A 506 -2.92 -26.49 2.31
C LEU A 506 -4.13 -26.32 1.39
N THR A 507 -5.14 -27.18 1.56
CA THR A 507 -6.39 -27.02 0.83
C THR A 507 -7.01 -25.65 1.16
N PRO A 508 -7.76 -25.02 0.24
CA PRO A 508 -8.46 -23.76 0.51
C PRO A 508 -9.30 -23.78 1.79
N ALA A 509 -9.89 -24.94 2.13
CA ALA A 509 -10.63 -25.15 3.38
C ALA A 509 -9.71 -25.11 4.63
N ALA A 510 -8.58 -25.80 4.61
CA ALA A 510 -7.62 -25.80 5.72
C ALA A 510 -6.97 -24.42 5.91
N MET A 511 -6.71 -23.70 4.81
CA MET A 511 -6.23 -22.32 4.86
C MET A 511 -7.28 -21.39 5.47
N ASN A 512 -8.55 -21.52 5.07
CA ASN A 512 -9.66 -20.74 5.63
C ASN A 512 -9.89 -21.02 7.13
N GLU A 513 -9.78 -22.27 7.58
CA GLU A 513 -9.90 -22.64 9.00
C GLU A 513 -8.74 -22.05 9.84
N LYS A 514 -7.50 -22.17 9.36
CA LYS A 514 -6.32 -21.55 9.99
C LYS A 514 -6.46 -20.03 10.06
N ILE A 515 -7.01 -19.39 9.03
CA ILE A 515 -7.30 -17.94 9.01
C ILE A 515 -8.36 -17.56 10.03
N TRP A 516 -9.44 -18.33 10.14
CA TRP A 516 -10.53 -18.05 11.08
C TRP A 516 -10.06 -18.17 12.53
N LEU A 517 -9.31 -19.23 12.85
CA LEU A 517 -8.63 -19.40 14.14
C LEU A 517 -7.72 -18.21 14.46
N ASN A 518 -6.94 -17.73 13.49
CA ASN A 518 -6.05 -16.59 13.67
C ASN A 518 -6.79 -15.26 13.92
N ARG A 519 -8.00 -15.08 13.39
CA ARG A 519 -8.78 -13.83 13.54
C ARG A 519 -9.42 -13.69 14.92
N THR A 520 -10.08 -14.74 15.41
CA THR A 520 -10.65 -14.77 16.77
C THR A 520 -9.52 -14.67 17.80
N GLN A 521 -8.41 -15.37 17.55
CA GLN A 521 -7.22 -15.28 18.38
C GLN A 521 -6.63 -13.87 18.41
N MET A 522 -6.60 -13.13 17.28
CA MET A 522 -6.08 -11.76 17.26
C MET A 522 -6.91 -10.80 18.13
N LEU A 523 -8.25 -10.90 18.07
CA LEU A 523 -9.13 -10.09 18.92
C LEU A 523 -8.97 -10.45 20.40
N GLU A 524 -8.89 -11.74 20.72
CA GLU A 524 -8.59 -12.19 22.08
C GLU A 524 -7.20 -11.76 22.57
N ASN A 525 -6.23 -11.71 21.68
CA ASN A 525 -4.86 -11.28 21.97
C ASN A 525 -4.84 -9.77 22.28
N ALA A 526 -5.53 -8.97 21.47
CA ALA A 526 -5.67 -7.53 21.68
C ALA A 526 -6.35 -7.18 23.02
N THR A 527 -7.32 -7.99 23.48
CA THR A 527 -7.96 -7.77 24.79
C THR A 527 -7.06 -8.16 25.95
N LYS A 528 -6.26 -9.23 25.79
CA LYS A 528 -5.34 -9.72 26.82
C LYS A 528 -4.02 -8.93 26.89
N TYR A 529 -3.75 -8.03 25.95
CA TYR A 529 -2.46 -7.32 25.78
C TYR A 529 -2.06 -6.51 27.02
N ASP A 530 -0.78 -6.61 27.41
CA ASP A 530 -0.15 -5.82 28.48
C ASP A 530 0.98 -4.95 27.91
N ALA A 531 0.71 -3.64 27.87
CA ALA A 531 1.61 -2.60 27.40
C ALA A 531 2.94 -2.55 28.18
N ARG A 532 2.91 -2.64 29.51
CA ARG A 532 4.12 -2.51 30.35
C ARG A 532 5.05 -3.69 30.16
N TRP A 533 4.46 -4.88 30.10
CA TRP A 533 5.20 -6.10 29.82
C TRP A 533 5.87 -6.01 28.44
N PHE A 534 5.15 -5.56 27.40
CA PHE A 534 5.73 -5.40 26.07
C PHE A 534 6.87 -4.39 26.05
N GLN A 535 6.67 -3.20 26.62
CA GLN A 535 7.70 -2.17 26.71
C GLN A 535 8.98 -2.67 27.39
N GLN A 536 8.83 -3.38 28.50
CA GLN A 536 9.96 -3.96 29.24
C GLN A 536 10.72 -4.99 28.41
N ARG A 537 10.01 -5.92 27.75
CA ARG A 537 10.62 -7.01 26.99
C ARG A 537 11.20 -6.53 25.66
N PHE A 538 10.45 -5.73 24.93
CA PHE A 538 10.90 -5.16 23.66
C PHE A 538 12.10 -4.24 23.86
N GLY A 539 12.16 -3.49 24.97
CA GLY A 539 13.32 -2.67 25.32
C GLY A 539 14.59 -3.44 25.69
N GLN A 540 14.47 -4.74 25.99
CA GLN A 540 15.62 -5.62 26.22
C GLN A 540 16.19 -6.17 24.90
N LEU A 541 15.48 -6.00 23.77
CA LEU A 541 16.05 -6.28 22.46
C LEU A 541 17.26 -5.38 22.25
N THR A 542 18.38 -5.99 21.90
CA THR A 542 19.53 -5.21 21.47
C THR A 542 19.31 -4.83 20.00
N SER A 543 19.76 -3.63 19.62
CA SER A 543 19.98 -3.25 18.22
C SER A 543 21.17 -4.00 17.60
N GLY A 544 21.62 -5.08 18.24
CA GLY A 544 22.94 -5.65 18.09
C GLY A 544 23.13 -6.40 16.77
N SER A 545 24.23 -6.03 16.10
CA SER A 545 25.02 -6.89 15.20
C SER A 545 25.21 -8.28 15.83
N PRO A 546 25.27 -9.37 15.05
CA PRO A 546 25.66 -10.66 15.60
C PRO A 546 27.03 -10.53 16.28
N SER A 547 27.19 -11.21 17.41
CA SER A 547 28.51 -11.46 18.00
C SER A 547 29.49 -11.89 16.90
N LYS A 548 30.64 -11.21 16.90
CA LYS A 548 31.82 -11.35 16.02
C LYS A 548 31.93 -12.65 15.22
#